data_AF-A0A953NSP1-F1
#
_entry.id   AF-A0A953NSP1-F1
#
_cell.length_a   1.000
_cell.length_b   1.000
_cell.length_c   1.000
_cell.angle_alpha   90.00
_cell.angle_beta   90.00
_cell.angle_gamma   90.00
#
_symmetry.space_group_name_H-M   'P 1'
#
loop_
_entity.id
_entity.type
_entity.pdbx_description
1 polymer ?
#
loop_
_entity_poly.entity_id
_entity_poly.type
_entity_poly.pdbx_seq_one_letter_code
_entity_poly.pdbx_strand_id
1 'polypeptide(L)'
;MSNFPFPCPEPPEWRVDWEALDREYEWIAALRGCPQDPVFHAEGDVWTHARMVCEALAAQEEWRALPQDEREILFAAALLHDQAKPACTREEGGRISSRGHSQRGALNARRLLWEMGVDFAAREQVCALVRYHQSPFHLINRSDSQRLAFLISQTARCDLLTMLAKADALGRKCADQKALLERVALFAEYCREQECFDSPREFPSGHSRFLYFRMEDRDPNYLAHEKPRCHVTMMSGLPGSGKDEWIREHLPGQPVISLDAIRHELEAEATGNQGAVVSAAREKARGFLREGQDFVWNATNLSRELRWQLVDLLSAYDARVRIVYVEVTREALWRQNLDRNAPVPEPAIQRLMDRWDVPSPAEAHEVEWWVSGKRIML
;
A
#
# COMPACT_ATOMS: atom_id res chain seq x y z
N MET A 1 21.18 5.48 1.45
CA MET A 1 20.61 6.82 1.64
C MET A 1 19.36 6.86 0.79
N SER A 2 18.20 6.98 1.41
CA SER A 2 16.95 7.28 0.70
C SER A 2 17.14 8.59 -0.06
N ASN A 3 16.70 8.63 -1.31
CA ASN A 3 16.79 9.83 -2.15
C ASN A 3 15.40 10.46 -2.22
N PHE A 4 14.85 10.85 -1.06
CA PHE A 4 13.57 11.55 -1.08
C PHE A 4 13.74 12.92 -1.74
N PRO A 5 12.83 13.30 -2.64
CA PRO A 5 12.96 14.55 -3.37
C PRO A 5 12.54 15.77 -2.53
N PHE A 6 11.87 15.56 -1.39
CA PHE A 6 11.38 16.63 -0.54
C PHE A 6 12.48 17.19 0.36
N PRO A 7 12.57 18.53 0.53
CA PRO A 7 13.54 19.16 1.43
C PRO A 7 13.19 18.84 2.89
N CYS A 8 13.71 17.73 3.40
CA CYS A 8 13.54 17.28 4.78
C CYS A 8 14.26 18.25 5.74
N PRO A 9 13.64 18.69 6.85
CA PRO A 9 14.29 19.59 7.80
C PRO A 9 15.55 18.98 8.43
N GLU A 10 16.62 19.76 8.50
CA GLU A 10 17.93 19.35 9.02
C GLU A 10 18.38 20.19 10.23
N PRO A 11 19.28 19.65 11.08
CA PRO A 11 19.88 20.43 12.16
C PRO A 11 20.80 21.54 11.64
N PRO A 12 20.99 22.63 12.41
CA PRO A 12 20.38 22.88 13.72
C PRO A 12 18.98 23.53 13.68
N GLU A 13 18.52 24.03 12.52
CA GLU A 13 17.33 24.87 12.44
C GLU A 13 16.02 24.09 12.45
N TRP A 14 16.00 22.87 11.90
CA TRP A 14 14.79 22.03 11.78
C TRP A 14 13.60 22.76 11.14
N ARG A 15 13.88 23.64 10.18
CA ARG A 15 12.86 24.44 9.48
C ARG A 15 12.44 23.75 8.19
N VAL A 16 11.14 23.80 7.93
CA VAL A 16 10.58 23.35 6.65
C VAL A 16 10.75 24.45 5.61
N ASP A 17 11.32 24.12 4.46
CA ASP A 17 11.45 25.05 3.32
C ASP A 17 10.15 25.08 2.51
N TRP A 18 9.22 25.93 2.95
CA TRP A 18 7.93 26.11 2.30
C TRP A 18 8.05 26.72 0.90
N GLU A 19 9.05 27.57 0.65
CA GLU A 19 9.25 28.20 -0.66
C GLU A 19 9.71 27.19 -1.70
N ALA A 20 10.63 26.30 -1.33
CA ALA A 20 11.05 25.20 -2.19
C ALA A 20 9.89 24.26 -2.51
N LEU A 21 9.12 23.84 -1.50
CA LEU A 21 7.96 22.96 -1.70
C LEU A 21 6.91 23.59 -2.63
N ASP A 22 6.54 24.86 -2.40
CA ASP A 22 5.54 25.57 -3.20
C ASP A 22 5.96 25.77 -4.67
N ARG A 23 7.26 25.88 -4.93
CA ARG A 23 7.81 26.08 -6.27
C ARG A 23 7.92 24.78 -7.07
N GLU A 24 8.22 23.67 -6.41
CA GLU A 24 8.68 22.44 -7.09
C GLU A 24 7.57 21.42 -7.33
N TYR A 25 6.45 21.49 -6.61
CA TYR A 25 5.45 20.43 -6.61
C TYR A 25 4.04 20.91 -6.96
N GLU A 26 3.66 20.80 -8.25
CA GLU A 26 2.36 21.24 -8.76
C GLU A 26 1.15 20.60 -8.05
N TRP A 27 1.28 19.37 -7.56
CA TRP A 27 0.20 18.67 -6.87
C TRP A 27 -0.23 19.37 -5.57
N ILE A 28 0.63 20.20 -4.96
CA ILE A 28 0.32 21.03 -3.79
C ILE A 28 -0.80 22.04 -4.11
N ALA A 29 -0.87 22.54 -5.34
CA ALA A 29 -1.87 23.52 -5.74
C ALA A 29 -3.31 23.01 -5.54
N ALA A 30 -3.54 21.69 -5.71
CA ALA A 30 -4.84 21.07 -5.50
C ALA A 30 -5.28 21.00 -4.03
N LEU A 31 -4.34 21.09 -3.08
CA LEU A 31 -4.65 21.10 -1.65
C LEU A 31 -5.11 22.46 -1.17
N ARG A 32 -4.66 23.53 -1.83
CA ARG A 32 -5.00 24.91 -1.47
C ARG A 32 -6.48 25.17 -1.69
N GLY A 33 -7.14 25.65 -0.64
CA GLY A 33 -8.57 25.93 -0.67
C GLY A 33 -9.47 24.70 -0.69
N CYS A 34 -8.92 23.48 -0.63
CA CYS A 34 -9.73 22.28 -0.37
C CYS A 34 -10.30 22.40 1.06
N PRO A 35 -11.63 22.53 1.22
CA PRO A 35 -12.20 22.86 2.51
C PRO A 35 -12.19 21.64 3.44
N GLN A 36 -12.14 21.90 4.74
CA GLN A 36 -12.23 20.90 5.79
C GLN A 36 -13.34 21.26 6.77
N ASP A 37 -13.79 20.28 7.55
CA ASP A 37 -14.85 20.50 8.53
C ASP A 37 -14.36 21.44 9.65
N PRO A 38 -14.97 22.63 9.85
CA PRO A 38 -14.44 23.63 10.77
C PRO A 38 -14.52 23.22 12.24
N VAL A 39 -15.27 22.17 12.60
CA VAL A 39 -15.29 21.63 13.97
C VAL A 39 -14.03 20.84 14.26
N PHE A 40 -13.52 20.10 13.27
CA PHE A 40 -12.33 19.25 13.40
C PHE A 40 -11.05 19.91 12.89
N HIS A 41 -11.19 20.92 12.02
CA HIS A 41 -10.12 21.60 11.31
C HIS A 41 -10.39 23.11 11.25
N ALA A 42 -10.37 23.79 12.40
CA ALA A 42 -10.57 25.24 12.47
C ALA A 42 -9.41 26.05 11.85
N GLU A 43 -8.29 25.39 11.51
CA GLU A 43 -7.17 25.96 10.77
C GLU A 43 -7.49 26.28 9.30
N GLY A 44 -8.56 25.69 8.75
CA GLY A 44 -9.00 25.96 7.38
C GLY A 44 -8.70 24.82 6.42
N ASP A 45 -8.02 25.13 5.32
CA ASP A 45 -7.86 24.20 4.19
C ASP A 45 -6.81 23.10 4.42
N VAL A 46 -6.84 22.09 3.54
CA VAL A 46 -5.96 20.92 3.62
C VAL A 46 -4.47 21.29 3.54
N TRP A 47 -4.08 22.28 2.74
CA TRP A 47 -2.67 22.68 2.64
C TRP A 47 -2.20 23.37 3.92
N THR A 48 -3.02 24.27 4.47
CA THR A 48 -2.75 24.90 5.77
C THR A 48 -2.55 23.84 6.87
N HIS A 49 -3.41 22.82 6.91
CA HIS A 49 -3.28 21.71 7.84
C HIS A 49 -1.99 20.91 7.62
N ALA A 50 -1.70 20.46 6.39
CA ALA A 50 -0.48 19.71 6.09
C ALA A 50 0.80 20.46 6.51
N ARG A 51 0.83 21.78 6.35
CA ARG A 51 1.94 22.62 6.83
C ARG A 51 2.11 22.57 8.34
N MET A 52 1.01 22.72 9.07
CA MET A 52 1.02 22.63 10.53
C MET A 52 1.45 21.24 11.03
N VAL A 53 1.05 20.17 10.34
CA VAL A 53 1.49 18.79 10.65
C VAL A 53 2.99 18.63 10.46
N CYS A 54 3.55 19.09 9.35
CA CYS A 54 5.00 19.03 9.11
C CYS A 54 5.80 19.87 10.11
N GLU A 55 5.33 21.06 10.48
CA GLU A 55 5.94 21.88 11.52
C GLU A 55 5.88 21.20 12.90
N ALA A 56 4.74 20.62 13.24
CA ALA A 56 4.59 19.85 14.47
C ALA A 56 5.52 18.62 14.49
N LEU A 57 5.68 17.93 13.37
CA LEU A 57 6.62 16.81 13.24
C LEU A 57 8.07 17.28 13.42
N ALA A 58 8.48 18.34 12.72
CA ALA A 58 9.84 18.89 12.81
C ALA A 58 10.19 19.41 14.21
N ALA A 59 9.18 19.71 15.04
CA ALA A 59 9.34 20.08 16.44
C ALA A 59 9.49 18.88 17.41
N GLN A 60 9.18 17.66 16.99
CA GLN A 60 9.29 16.47 17.85
C GLN A 60 10.75 16.06 18.06
N GLU A 61 11.16 15.92 19.32
CA GLU A 61 12.50 15.46 19.68
C GLU A 61 12.73 14.02 19.21
N GLU A 62 11.72 13.16 19.35
CA GLU A 62 11.77 11.78 18.89
C GLU A 62 11.99 11.66 17.37
N TRP A 63 11.39 12.54 16.56
CA TRP A 63 11.62 12.57 15.11
C TRP A 63 13.04 13.04 14.78
N ARG A 64 13.53 14.10 15.45
CA ARG A 64 14.90 14.62 15.26
C ARG A 64 15.97 13.57 15.61
N ALA A 65 15.67 12.69 16.57
CA ALA A 65 16.56 11.61 16.99
C ALA A 65 16.58 10.42 16.03
N LEU A 66 15.64 10.30 15.09
CA LEU A 66 15.62 9.22 14.09
C LEU A 66 16.83 9.30 13.15
N PRO A 67 17.26 8.17 12.58
CA PRO A 67 18.13 8.14 11.40
C PRO A 67 17.58 9.02 10.26
N GLN A 68 18.48 9.58 9.43
CA GLN A 68 18.09 10.52 8.37
C GLN A 68 17.08 9.93 7.39
N ASP A 69 17.26 8.68 7.00
CA ASP A 69 16.36 7.97 6.09
C ASP A 69 14.96 7.79 6.67
N GLU A 70 14.85 7.45 7.96
CA GLU A 70 13.56 7.38 8.66
C GLU A 70 12.91 8.75 8.80
N ARG A 71 13.70 9.82 9.04
CA ARG A 71 13.18 11.19 9.07
C ARG A 71 12.57 11.58 7.73
N GLU A 72 13.26 11.29 6.63
CA GLU A 72 12.80 11.58 5.27
C GLU A 72 11.51 10.80 4.93
N ILE A 73 11.43 9.51 5.29
CA ILE A 73 10.21 8.69 5.14
C ILE A 73 9.04 9.34 5.89
N LEU A 74 9.24 9.66 7.18
CA LEU A 74 8.16 10.18 8.01
C LEU A 74 7.76 11.60 7.61
N PHE A 75 8.70 12.44 7.18
CA PHE A 75 8.42 13.76 6.63
C PHE A 75 7.63 13.68 5.32
N ALA A 76 8.02 12.79 4.40
CA ALA A 76 7.27 12.52 3.18
C ALA A 76 5.84 12.03 3.48
N ALA A 77 5.66 11.15 4.46
CA ALA A 77 4.34 10.69 4.88
C ALA A 77 3.50 11.82 5.46
N ALA A 78 4.06 12.70 6.30
CA ALA A 78 3.38 13.88 6.84
C ALA A 78 2.93 14.84 5.72
N LEU A 79 3.79 15.09 4.75
CA LEU A 79 3.48 15.95 3.62
C LEU A 79 2.35 15.39 2.73
N LEU A 80 2.28 14.06 2.59
CA LEU A 80 1.37 13.38 1.66
C LEU A 80 0.11 12.77 2.31
N HIS A 81 -0.01 12.77 3.65
CA HIS A 81 -1.05 12.01 4.37
C HIS A 81 -2.48 12.30 3.90
N ASP A 82 -2.73 13.56 3.54
CA ASP A 82 -4.03 14.09 3.12
C ASP A 82 -4.10 14.48 1.64
N GLN A 83 -3.10 14.13 0.83
CA GLN A 83 -2.99 14.60 -0.57
C GLN A 83 -4.20 14.23 -1.45
N ALA A 84 -4.97 13.21 -1.06
CA ALA A 84 -6.14 12.75 -1.80
C ALA A 84 -7.46 13.38 -1.33
N LYS A 85 -7.47 14.20 -0.27
CA LYS A 85 -8.69 14.91 0.18
C LYS A 85 -9.36 15.68 -0.97
N PRO A 86 -8.66 16.44 -1.83
CA PRO A 86 -9.32 17.16 -2.94
C PRO A 86 -10.18 16.28 -3.86
N ALA A 87 -9.76 15.04 -4.10
CA ALA A 87 -10.50 14.09 -4.94
C ALA A 87 -11.61 13.33 -4.19
N CYS A 88 -11.63 13.39 -2.86
CA CYS A 88 -12.54 12.62 -1.99
C CYS A 88 -13.49 13.49 -1.17
N THR A 89 -13.27 14.80 -1.09
CA THR A 89 -14.06 15.73 -0.28
C THR A 89 -15.46 15.92 -0.85
N ARG A 90 -16.46 15.79 0.01
CA ARG A 90 -17.87 16.05 -0.25
C ARG A 90 -18.46 16.88 0.88
N GLU A 91 -19.37 17.78 0.53
CA GLU A 91 -20.17 18.54 1.48
C GLU A 91 -21.60 18.00 1.48
N GLU A 92 -22.05 17.51 2.63
CA GLU A 92 -23.38 16.94 2.82
C GLU A 92 -23.96 17.42 4.15
N GLY A 93 -25.12 18.07 4.13
CA GLY A 93 -25.81 18.53 5.35
C GLY A 93 -25.01 19.54 6.20
N GLY A 94 -24.19 20.38 5.57
CA GLY A 94 -23.34 21.35 6.25
C GLY A 94 -22.11 20.75 6.96
N ARG A 95 -21.80 19.48 6.68
CA ARG A 95 -20.60 18.78 7.17
C ARG A 95 -19.71 18.42 5.98
N ILE A 96 -18.41 18.47 6.20
CA ILE A 96 -17.42 18.14 5.18
C ILE A 96 -16.79 16.81 5.52
N SER A 97 -16.73 15.89 4.56
CA SER A 97 -16.08 14.61 4.75
C SER A 97 -15.26 14.21 3.52
N SER A 98 -14.12 13.56 3.76
CA SER A 98 -13.22 13.07 2.70
C SER A 98 -13.08 11.56 2.78
N ARG A 99 -14.20 10.83 2.80
CA ARG A 99 -14.19 9.36 2.98
C ARG A 99 -13.36 8.69 1.88
N GLY A 100 -12.49 7.76 2.27
CA GLY A 100 -11.62 7.02 1.34
C GLY A 100 -10.30 7.70 0.98
N HIS A 101 -10.05 8.93 1.45
CA HIS A 101 -8.83 9.67 1.10
C HIS A 101 -7.55 8.95 1.54
N SER A 102 -7.52 8.24 2.67
CA SER A 102 -6.30 7.57 3.12
C SER A 102 -5.91 6.42 2.17
N GLN A 103 -6.87 5.64 1.67
CA GLN A 103 -6.58 4.58 0.69
C GLN A 103 -6.20 5.17 -0.67
N ARG A 104 -6.92 6.19 -1.17
CA ARG A 104 -6.57 6.87 -2.42
C ARG A 104 -5.22 7.59 -2.33
N GLY A 105 -4.93 8.20 -1.18
CA GLY A 105 -3.69 8.90 -0.87
C GLY A 105 -2.49 7.99 -0.91
N ALA A 106 -2.61 6.75 -0.41
CA ALA A 106 -1.55 5.76 -0.51
C ALA A 106 -1.23 5.38 -1.98
N LEU A 107 -2.27 5.24 -2.82
CA LEU A 107 -2.09 4.96 -4.26
C LEU A 107 -1.43 6.14 -4.99
N ASN A 108 -1.87 7.37 -4.68
CA ASN A 108 -1.28 8.59 -5.22
C ASN A 108 0.19 8.73 -4.79
N ALA A 109 0.51 8.46 -3.52
CA ALA A 109 1.87 8.55 -2.98
C ALA A 109 2.79 7.56 -3.68
N ARG A 110 2.31 6.32 -3.88
CA ARG A 110 3.07 5.28 -4.58
C ARG A 110 3.44 5.72 -5.98
N ARG A 111 2.46 6.21 -6.74
CA ARG A 111 2.70 6.68 -8.10
C ARG A 111 3.70 7.84 -8.12
N LEU A 112 3.45 8.87 -7.31
CA LEU A 112 4.29 10.07 -7.23
C LEU A 112 5.76 9.71 -6.91
N LEU A 113 5.97 8.96 -5.84
CA LEU A 113 7.31 8.60 -5.36
C LEU A 113 8.02 7.62 -6.30
N TRP A 114 7.29 6.72 -6.97
CA TRP A 114 7.85 5.87 -8.02
C TRP A 114 8.28 6.68 -9.25
N GLU A 115 7.46 7.66 -9.68
CA GLU A 115 7.81 8.57 -10.77
C GLU A 115 9.03 9.44 -10.43
N MET A 116 9.29 9.67 -9.13
CA MET A 116 10.46 10.37 -8.60
C MET A 116 11.67 9.44 -8.34
N GLY A 117 11.55 8.14 -8.57
CA GLY A 117 12.65 7.18 -8.40
C GLY A 117 13.02 6.87 -6.96
N VAL A 118 12.10 7.08 -6.00
CA VAL A 118 12.32 6.73 -4.59
C VAL A 118 12.46 5.21 -4.43
N ASP A 119 13.37 4.79 -3.54
CA ASP A 119 13.59 3.37 -3.23
C ASP A 119 12.29 2.66 -2.84
N PHE A 120 12.16 1.40 -3.25
CA PHE A 120 10.94 0.62 -3.08
C PHE A 120 10.51 0.48 -1.62
N ALA A 121 11.43 0.12 -0.71
CA ALA A 121 11.08 -0.12 0.69
C ALA A 121 10.70 1.19 1.39
N ALA A 122 11.48 2.25 1.16
CA ALA A 122 11.18 3.58 1.68
C ALA A 122 9.83 4.12 1.16
N ARG A 123 9.55 3.94 -0.14
CA ARG A 123 8.28 4.32 -0.75
C ARG A 123 7.11 3.57 -0.15
N GLU A 124 7.18 2.25 -0.02
CA GLU A 124 6.06 1.46 0.50
C GLU A 124 5.79 1.76 1.98
N GLN A 125 6.84 2.07 2.77
CA GLN A 125 6.67 2.55 4.14
C GLN A 125 5.91 3.90 4.18
N VAL A 126 6.23 4.86 3.29
CA VAL A 126 5.43 6.10 3.16
C VAL A 126 3.98 5.79 2.78
N CYS A 127 3.77 4.91 1.80
CA CYS A 127 2.42 4.56 1.35
C CYS A 127 1.59 3.91 2.47
N ALA A 128 2.21 3.06 3.28
CA ALA A 128 1.55 2.42 4.41
C ALA A 128 1.24 3.42 5.54
N LEU A 129 2.17 4.33 5.86
CA LEU A 129 1.93 5.42 6.81
C LEU A 129 0.75 6.31 6.36
N VAL A 130 0.73 6.74 5.10
CA VAL A 130 -0.38 7.52 4.51
C VAL A 130 -1.69 6.73 4.57
N ARG A 131 -1.66 5.43 4.26
CA ARG A 131 -2.86 4.57 4.30
C ARG A 131 -3.49 4.50 5.68
N TYR A 132 -2.66 4.40 6.72
CA TYR A 132 -3.10 4.13 8.09
C TYR A 132 -3.05 5.34 9.01
N HIS A 133 -2.74 6.55 8.54
CA HIS A 133 -2.49 7.72 9.39
C HIS A 133 -3.60 8.04 10.39
N GLN A 134 -4.87 7.72 10.07
CA GLN A 134 -6.01 7.93 10.98
C GLN A 134 -6.22 6.80 12.00
N SER A 135 -5.59 5.64 11.80
CA SER A 135 -5.81 4.43 12.62
C SER A 135 -5.52 4.67 14.11
N PRO A 136 -4.45 5.37 14.51
CA PRO A 136 -4.17 5.64 15.92
C PRO A 136 -5.28 6.41 16.65
N PHE A 137 -6.10 7.21 15.93
CA PHE A 137 -7.22 7.94 16.55
C PHE A 137 -8.43 7.05 16.88
N HIS A 138 -8.49 5.83 16.35
CA HIS A 138 -9.70 5.01 16.39
C HIS A 138 -9.47 3.57 16.84
N LEU A 139 -8.24 3.04 16.69
CA LEU A 139 -7.97 1.60 16.81
C LEU A 139 -8.42 0.99 18.14
N ILE A 140 -8.11 1.65 19.26
CA ILE A 140 -8.36 1.13 20.61
C ILE A 140 -9.85 0.91 20.90
N ASN A 141 -10.72 1.66 20.24
CA ASN A 141 -12.17 1.56 20.44
C ASN A 141 -12.82 0.50 19.54
N ARG A 142 -12.04 -0.25 18.75
CA ARG A 142 -12.53 -1.28 17.84
C ARG A 142 -12.50 -2.66 18.50
N SER A 143 -13.46 -3.51 18.15
CA SER A 143 -13.49 -4.92 18.56
C SER A 143 -12.38 -5.75 17.92
N ASP A 144 -11.87 -5.34 16.76
CA ASP A 144 -10.80 -6.01 16.00
C ASP A 144 -9.43 -5.30 16.16
N SER A 145 -9.23 -4.55 17.25
CA SER A 145 -8.03 -3.74 17.51
C SER A 145 -6.73 -4.53 17.34
N GLN A 146 -6.64 -5.73 17.90
CA GLN A 146 -5.46 -6.61 17.79
C GLN A 146 -5.17 -6.95 16.32
N ARG A 147 -6.20 -7.42 15.61
CA ARG A 147 -6.09 -7.83 14.20
C ARG A 147 -5.67 -6.66 13.34
N LEU A 148 -6.20 -5.47 13.59
CA LEU A 148 -5.84 -4.26 12.87
C LEU A 148 -4.40 -3.82 13.19
N ALA A 149 -3.98 -3.86 14.45
CA ALA A 149 -2.61 -3.52 14.84
C ALA A 149 -1.59 -4.45 14.16
N PHE A 150 -1.87 -5.76 14.16
CA PHE A 150 -1.05 -6.72 13.43
C PHE A 150 -1.04 -6.46 11.93
N LEU A 151 -2.20 -6.20 11.32
CA LEU A 151 -2.28 -5.90 9.89
C LEU A 151 -1.45 -4.65 9.53
N ILE A 152 -1.52 -3.60 10.33
CA ILE A 152 -0.73 -2.37 10.14
C ILE A 152 0.76 -2.71 10.24
N SER A 153 1.17 -3.42 11.30
CA SER A 153 2.57 -3.78 11.55
C SER A 153 3.20 -4.58 10.40
N GLN A 154 2.41 -5.30 9.60
CA GLN A 154 2.91 -6.03 8.42
C GLN A 154 3.34 -5.14 7.25
N THR A 155 3.05 -3.84 7.29
CA THR A 155 3.35 -2.92 6.17
C THR A 155 3.84 -1.54 6.61
N ALA A 156 3.57 -1.15 7.86
CA ALA A 156 4.04 0.10 8.45
C ALA A 156 4.58 -0.18 9.85
N ARG A 157 5.77 0.34 10.14
CA ARG A 157 6.21 0.56 11.52
C ARG A 157 5.22 1.41 12.33
N CYS A 158 4.74 0.88 13.44
CA CYS A 158 3.72 1.53 14.28
C CYS A 158 4.29 2.69 15.11
N ASP A 159 5.59 2.71 15.40
CA ASP A 159 6.27 3.84 16.06
C ASP A 159 6.29 5.08 15.17
N LEU A 160 6.64 4.95 13.89
CA LEU A 160 6.56 6.03 12.90
C LEU A 160 5.11 6.48 12.68
N LEU A 161 4.17 5.53 12.65
CA LEU A 161 2.74 5.85 12.56
C LEU A 161 2.22 6.63 13.78
N THR A 162 2.75 6.32 14.96
CA THR A 162 2.46 7.04 16.21
C THR A 162 2.95 8.48 16.12
N MET A 163 4.20 8.70 15.67
CA MET A 163 4.76 10.05 15.50
C MET A 163 3.98 10.87 14.46
N LEU A 164 3.59 10.23 13.34
CA LEU A 164 2.75 10.85 12.31
C LEU A 164 1.40 11.28 12.88
N ALA A 165 0.69 10.38 13.58
CA ALA A 165 -0.61 10.70 14.15
C ALA A 165 -0.53 11.74 15.28
N LYS A 166 0.58 11.74 16.04
CA LYS A 166 0.88 12.81 17.02
C LYS A 166 1.06 14.15 16.33
N ALA A 167 1.84 14.21 15.24
CA ALA A 167 2.02 15.43 14.46
C ALA A 167 0.70 15.92 13.85
N ASP A 168 -0.10 15.00 13.30
CA ASP A 168 -1.43 15.29 12.75
C ASP A 168 -2.35 15.88 13.83
N ALA A 169 -2.47 15.25 15.00
CA ALA A 169 -3.25 15.79 16.11
C ALA A 169 -2.76 17.19 16.55
N LEU A 170 -1.45 17.40 16.68
CA LEU A 170 -0.87 18.71 17.04
C LEU A 170 -1.09 19.78 15.96
N GLY A 171 -1.15 19.39 14.69
CA GLY A 171 -1.43 20.26 13.56
C GLY A 171 -2.91 20.63 13.37
N ARG A 172 -3.83 20.02 14.14
CA ARG A 172 -5.27 20.34 14.11
C ARG A 172 -5.64 21.43 15.10
N LYS A 173 -6.50 22.36 14.70
CA LYS A 173 -7.19 23.27 15.63
C LYS A 173 -8.60 22.73 15.88
N CYS A 174 -8.76 21.97 16.96
CA CYS A 174 -10.05 21.39 17.36
C CYS A 174 -10.21 21.33 18.89
N ALA A 175 -11.45 21.24 19.36
CA ALA A 175 -11.75 21.19 20.80
C ALA A 175 -11.30 19.89 21.47
N ASP A 176 -11.20 18.79 20.71
CA ASP A 176 -10.89 17.44 21.18
C ASP A 176 -9.43 17.02 20.95
N GLN A 177 -8.53 17.97 20.65
CA GLN A 177 -7.11 17.69 20.38
C GLN A 177 -6.44 16.86 21.48
N LYS A 178 -6.72 17.16 22.76
CA LYS A 178 -6.19 16.40 23.90
C LYS A 178 -6.63 14.92 23.85
N ALA A 179 -7.91 14.67 23.54
CA ALA A 179 -8.43 13.31 23.44
C ALA A 179 -7.82 12.55 22.25
N LEU A 180 -7.50 13.24 21.14
CA LEU A 180 -6.76 12.63 20.02
C LEU A 180 -5.37 12.19 20.47
N LEU A 181 -4.63 13.05 21.18
CA LEU A 181 -3.30 12.72 21.70
C LEU A 181 -3.32 11.56 22.70
N GLU A 182 -4.33 11.51 23.58
CA GLU A 182 -4.53 10.38 24.50
C GLU A 182 -4.75 9.06 23.72
N ARG A 183 -5.56 9.07 22.66
CA ARG A 183 -5.77 7.88 21.81
C ARG A 183 -4.50 7.46 21.07
N VAL A 184 -3.71 8.41 20.58
CA VAL A 184 -2.41 8.12 19.95
C VAL A 184 -1.45 7.48 20.97
N ALA A 185 -1.41 7.98 22.21
CA ALA A 185 -0.60 7.38 23.27
C ALA A 185 -1.07 5.96 23.61
N LEU A 186 -2.40 5.73 23.72
CA LEU A 186 -2.95 4.40 23.94
C LEU A 186 -2.64 3.43 22.78
N PHE A 187 -2.69 3.90 21.53
CA PHE A 187 -2.27 3.12 20.37
C PHE A 187 -0.80 2.68 20.49
N ALA A 188 0.09 3.58 20.90
CA ALA A 188 1.51 3.27 21.08
C ALA A 188 1.72 2.19 22.15
N GLU A 189 1.13 2.35 23.34
CA GLU A 189 1.22 1.35 24.41
C GLU A 189 0.64 0.00 23.96
N TYR A 190 -0.52 0.02 23.31
CA TYR A 190 -1.15 -1.18 22.79
C TYR A 190 -0.25 -1.92 21.80
N CYS A 191 0.36 -1.23 20.84
CA CYS A 191 1.29 -1.86 19.90
C CYS A 191 2.55 -2.41 20.59
N ARG A 192 3.02 -1.83 21.70
CA ARG A 192 4.12 -2.40 22.49
C ARG A 192 3.70 -3.66 23.23
N GLU A 193 2.53 -3.65 23.87
CA GLU A 193 1.96 -4.83 24.53
C GLU A 193 1.72 -5.99 23.55
N GLN A 194 1.39 -5.66 22.30
CA GLN A 194 1.19 -6.63 21.23
C GLN A 194 2.47 -7.01 20.48
N GLU A 195 3.64 -6.50 20.91
CA GLU A 195 4.95 -6.79 20.30
C GLU A 195 4.99 -6.47 18.79
N CYS A 196 4.40 -5.34 18.41
CA CYS A 196 4.29 -4.90 17.01
C CYS A 196 4.52 -3.39 16.83
N PHE A 197 5.32 -2.77 17.71
CA PHE A 197 5.52 -1.32 17.73
C PHE A 197 6.57 -0.85 16.71
N ASP A 198 7.78 -1.35 16.82
CA ASP A 198 8.95 -1.01 15.99
C ASP A 198 9.26 -2.09 14.93
N SER A 199 8.74 -3.30 15.10
CA SER A 199 8.81 -4.39 14.13
C SER A 199 7.43 -4.95 13.76
N PRO A 200 7.30 -5.61 12.59
CA PRO A 200 6.11 -6.38 12.27
C PRO A 200 5.86 -7.45 13.34
N ARG A 201 4.59 -7.70 13.64
CA ARG A 201 4.21 -8.85 14.48
C ARG A 201 4.72 -10.15 13.84
N GLU A 202 5.46 -10.95 14.62
CA GLU A 202 5.90 -12.27 14.19
C GLU A 202 4.77 -13.31 14.30
N PHE A 203 4.67 -14.19 13.30
CA PHE A 203 3.77 -15.33 13.30
C PHE A 203 4.57 -16.63 13.18
N PRO A 204 4.10 -17.76 13.72
CA PRO A 204 4.84 -19.03 13.68
C PRO A 204 5.23 -19.50 12.27
N SER A 205 4.44 -19.13 11.26
CA SER A 205 4.73 -19.39 9.85
C SER A 205 3.93 -18.45 8.94
N GLY A 206 4.33 -18.34 7.67
CA GLY A 206 3.56 -17.62 6.65
C GLY A 206 2.14 -18.17 6.47
N HIS A 207 1.95 -19.48 6.61
CA HIS A 207 0.63 -20.11 6.63
C HIS A 207 -0.19 -19.70 7.86
N SER A 208 0.41 -19.68 9.06
CA SER A 208 -0.28 -19.24 10.29
C SER A 208 -0.73 -17.77 10.18
N ARG A 209 0.14 -16.90 9.66
CA ARG A 209 -0.18 -15.48 9.35
C ARG A 209 -1.36 -15.37 8.38
N PHE A 210 -1.29 -16.12 7.28
CA PHE A 210 -2.33 -16.13 6.25
C PHE A 210 -3.70 -16.55 6.82
N LEU A 211 -3.72 -17.62 7.63
CA LEU A 211 -4.94 -18.10 8.28
C LEU A 211 -5.48 -17.09 9.31
N TYR A 212 -4.62 -16.46 10.10
CA TYR A 212 -5.02 -15.45 11.08
C TYR A 212 -5.76 -14.28 10.43
N PHE A 213 -5.26 -13.76 9.30
CA PHE A 213 -5.89 -12.65 8.59
C PHE A 213 -7.12 -13.04 7.77
N ARG A 214 -7.49 -14.33 7.72
CA ARG A 214 -8.67 -14.82 6.97
C ARG A 214 -9.79 -15.36 7.85
N MET A 215 -9.46 -16.03 8.94
CA MET A 215 -10.45 -16.56 9.87
C MET A 215 -10.65 -15.61 11.05
N GLU A 216 -11.88 -15.52 11.56
CA GLU A 216 -12.17 -14.82 12.81
C GLU A 216 -11.67 -15.64 14.01
N ASP A 217 -11.39 -14.97 15.12
CA ASP A 217 -11.09 -15.56 16.44
C ASP A 217 -9.96 -16.61 16.47
N ARG A 218 -8.95 -16.46 15.61
CA ARG A 218 -7.73 -17.28 15.64
C ARG A 218 -6.74 -16.75 16.66
N ASP A 219 -6.16 -17.65 17.46
CA ASP A 219 -4.97 -17.34 18.26
C ASP A 219 -3.80 -16.97 17.32
N PRO A 220 -3.21 -15.77 17.47
CA PRO A 220 -2.11 -15.31 16.63
C PRO A 220 -0.80 -16.08 16.82
N ASN A 221 -0.67 -16.91 17.87
CA ASN A 221 0.47 -17.77 18.15
C ASN A 221 0.24 -19.24 17.73
N TYR A 222 -0.93 -19.56 17.18
CA TYR A 222 -1.24 -20.91 16.75
C TYR A 222 -0.38 -21.32 15.54
N LEU A 223 0.44 -22.36 15.71
CA LEU A 223 1.17 -22.98 14.61
C LEU A 223 0.22 -23.87 13.79
N ALA A 224 -0.23 -23.35 12.65
CA ALA A 224 -1.08 -24.09 11.75
C ALA A 224 -0.30 -25.14 10.95
N HIS A 225 -0.83 -26.37 10.92
CA HIS A 225 -0.30 -27.43 10.07
C HIS A 225 -0.69 -27.18 8.61
N GLU A 226 0.30 -27.19 7.72
CA GLU A 226 0.12 -27.01 6.27
C GLU A 226 0.22 -28.37 5.53
N LYS A 227 -0.75 -28.70 4.68
CA LYS A 227 -0.70 -29.83 3.73
C LYS A 227 -1.33 -29.40 2.40
N PRO A 228 -0.63 -28.58 1.60
CA PRO A 228 -1.22 -28.00 0.42
C PRO A 228 -1.41 -29.07 -0.65
N ARG A 229 -2.53 -29.00 -1.38
CA ARG A 229 -2.79 -29.89 -2.51
C ARG A 229 -1.95 -29.54 -3.73
N CYS A 230 -1.64 -28.26 -3.91
CA CYS A 230 -0.74 -27.73 -4.92
C CYS A 230 -0.24 -26.33 -4.54
N HIS A 231 0.72 -25.83 -5.30
CA HIS A 231 1.30 -24.50 -5.20
C HIS A 231 0.85 -23.64 -6.38
N VAL A 232 0.34 -22.45 -6.08
CA VAL A 232 -0.09 -21.49 -7.10
C VAL A 232 0.72 -20.22 -6.97
N THR A 233 1.41 -19.85 -8.05
CA THR A 233 2.13 -18.56 -8.13
C THR A 233 1.25 -17.54 -8.81
N MET A 234 0.82 -16.51 -8.09
CA MET A 234 0.06 -15.38 -8.61
C MET A 234 1.00 -14.23 -8.92
N MET A 235 1.12 -13.85 -10.19
CA MET A 235 1.91 -12.68 -10.57
C MET A 235 1.14 -11.38 -10.30
N SER A 236 1.83 -10.33 -9.89
CA SER A 236 1.29 -8.97 -9.75
C SER A 236 2.29 -7.96 -10.28
N GLY A 237 1.83 -6.95 -11.02
CA GLY A 237 2.70 -5.93 -11.60
C GLY A 237 2.12 -5.31 -12.87
N LEU A 238 2.56 -4.09 -13.17
CA LEU A 238 2.11 -3.35 -14.36
C LEU A 238 2.46 -4.07 -15.68
N PRO A 239 1.73 -3.83 -16.78
CA PRO A 239 2.21 -4.24 -18.11
C PRO A 239 3.60 -3.67 -18.38
N GLY A 240 4.49 -4.49 -18.95
CA GLY A 240 5.89 -4.09 -19.15
C GLY A 240 6.77 -4.16 -17.90
N SER A 241 6.30 -4.72 -16.78
CA SER A 241 7.13 -4.88 -15.58
C SER A 241 8.08 -6.08 -15.59
N GLY A 242 8.02 -6.94 -16.62
CA GLY A 242 8.87 -8.13 -16.72
C GLY A 242 8.30 -9.42 -16.12
N LYS A 243 7.00 -9.47 -15.78
CA LYS A 243 6.34 -10.70 -15.27
C LYS A 243 6.62 -11.94 -16.12
N ASP A 244 6.50 -11.83 -17.44
CA ASP A 244 6.68 -12.96 -18.36
C ASP A 244 8.13 -13.45 -18.41
N GLU A 245 9.10 -12.55 -18.31
CA GLU A 245 10.53 -12.90 -18.18
C GLU A 245 10.77 -13.61 -16.84
N TRP A 246 10.25 -13.04 -15.75
CA TRP A 246 10.39 -13.63 -14.42
C TRP A 246 9.86 -15.07 -14.37
N ILE A 247 8.68 -15.33 -14.96
CA ILE A 247 8.11 -16.68 -15.04
C ILE A 247 9.04 -17.62 -15.82
N ARG A 248 9.57 -17.19 -16.98
CA ARG A 248 10.46 -18.02 -17.81
C ARG A 248 11.74 -18.39 -17.09
N GLU A 249 12.31 -17.46 -16.34
CA GLU A 249 13.55 -17.67 -15.60
C GLU A 249 13.36 -18.55 -14.36
N HIS A 250 12.26 -18.34 -13.61
CA HIS A 250 12.11 -18.94 -12.28
C HIS A 250 11.19 -20.16 -12.23
N LEU A 251 10.27 -20.30 -13.19
CA LEU A 251 9.27 -21.39 -13.22
C LEU A 251 9.20 -22.05 -14.60
N PRO A 252 10.34 -22.48 -15.18
CA PRO A 252 10.36 -23.11 -16.50
C PRO A 252 9.53 -24.39 -16.50
N GLY A 253 8.62 -24.51 -17.48
CA GLY A 253 7.77 -25.69 -17.67
C GLY A 253 6.52 -25.76 -16.79
N GLN A 254 6.30 -24.82 -15.87
CA GLN A 254 5.03 -24.76 -15.14
C GLN A 254 3.90 -24.27 -16.07
N PRO A 255 2.69 -24.85 -16.00
CA PRO A 255 1.53 -24.34 -16.74
C PRO A 255 1.23 -22.89 -16.34
N VAL A 256 1.01 -22.02 -17.34
CA VAL A 256 0.70 -20.61 -17.12
C VAL A 256 -0.70 -20.30 -17.63
N ILE A 257 -1.57 -19.80 -16.74
CA ILE A 257 -2.83 -19.18 -17.11
C ILE A 257 -2.56 -17.69 -17.33
N SER A 258 -2.42 -17.28 -18.59
CA SER A 258 -2.26 -15.88 -18.98
C SER A 258 -3.59 -15.28 -19.44
N LEU A 259 -4.06 -14.26 -18.74
CA LEU A 259 -5.29 -13.54 -19.14
C LEU A 259 -5.12 -12.83 -20.48
N ASP A 260 -3.91 -12.38 -20.81
CA ASP A 260 -3.62 -11.75 -22.09
C ASP A 260 -3.66 -12.78 -23.24
N ALA A 261 -3.15 -14.00 -23.01
CA ALA A 261 -3.25 -15.10 -23.99
C ALA A 261 -4.71 -15.52 -24.21
N ILE A 262 -5.49 -15.69 -23.13
CA ILE A 262 -6.92 -16.04 -23.22
C ILE A 262 -7.70 -14.93 -23.95
N ARG A 263 -7.36 -13.66 -23.73
CA ARG A 263 -7.98 -12.54 -24.45
C ARG A 263 -7.74 -12.64 -25.95
N HIS A 264 -6.53 -12.99 -26.37
CA HIS A 264 -6.19 -13.19 -27.78
C HIS A 264 -6.86 -14.45 -28.38
N GLU A 265 -6.92 -15.56 -27.63
CA GLU A 265 -7.62 -16.79 -28.05
C GLU A 265 -9.12 -16.55 -28.32
N LEU A 266 -9.75 -15.67 -27.53
CA LEU A 266 -11.18 -15.36 -27.62
C LEU A 266 -11.50 -14.22 -28.60
N GLU A 267 -10.51 -13.70 -29.34
CA GLU A 267 -10.65 -12.51 -30.20
C GLU A 267 -11.30 -11.31 -29.49
N ALA A 268 -11.14 -11.24 -28.16
CA ALA A 268 -11.80 -10.23 -27.35
C ALA A 268 -10.98 -8.93 -27.36
N GLU A 269 -11.63 -7.82 -27.71
CA GLU A 269 -10.99 -6.50 -27.60
C GLU A 269 -10.56 -6.23 -26.15
N ALA A 270 -9.45 -5.50 -25.97
CA ALA A 270 -8.95 -5.09 -24.65
C ALA A 270 -9.98 -4.25 -23.85
N THR A 271 -10.96 -3.66 -24.54
CA THR A 271 -12.09 -2.89 -23.99
C THR A 271 -13.42 -3.66 -23.96
N GLY A 272 -13.45 -4.89 -24.49
CA GLY A 272 -14.65 -5.72 -24.62
C GLY A 272 -15.00 -6.54 -23.36
N ASN A 273 -15.77 -7.62 -23.54
CA ASN A 273 -16.34 -8.44 -22.47
C ASN A 273 -15.28 -9.18 -21.61
N GLN A 274 -14.68 -8.46 -20.65
CA GLN A 274 -13.69 -8.98 -19.70
C GLN A 274 -14.23 -10.16 -18.86
N GLY A 275 -15.55 -10.26 -18.69
CA GLY A 275 -16.18 -11.32 -17.91
C GLY A 275 -15.92 -12.71 -18.47
N ALA A 276 -15.98 -12.85 -19.80
CA ALA A 276 -15.72 -14.14 -20.48
C ALA A 276 -14.26 -14.59 -20.31
N VAL A 277 -13.30 -13.67 -20.47
CA VAL A 277 -11.86 -13.93 -20.29
C VAL A 277 -11.58 -14.39 -18.86
N VAL A 278 -12.09 -13.67 -17.87
CA VAL A 278 -11.91 -14.02 -16.45
C VAL A 278 -12.58 -15.35 -16.11
N SER A 279 -13.78 -15.61 -16.64
CA SER A 279 -14.48 -16.88 -16.45
C SER A 279 -13.67 -18.06 -17.02
N ALA A 280 -13.19 -17.95 -18.26
CA ALA A 280 -12.36 -18.97 -18.88
C ALA A 280 -11.05 -19.22 -18.11
N ALA A 281 -10.40 -18.16 -17.61
CA ALA A 281 -9.21 -18.27 -16.77
C ALA A 281 -9.50 -19.00 -15.45
N ARG A 282 -10.62 -18.66 -14.78
CA ARG A 282 -11.05 -19.33 -13.54
C ARG A 282 -11.39 -20.79 -13.77
N GLU A 283 -12.03 -21.15 -14.88
CA GLU A 283 -12.33 -22.55 -15.21
C GLU A 283 -11.06 -23.36 -15.49
N LYS A 284 -10.10 -22.80 -16.26
CA LYS A 284 -8.77 -23.43 -16.44
C LYS A 284 -8.08 -23.65 -15.08
N ALA A 285 -8.12 -22.66 -14.18
CA ALA A 285 -7.55 -22.80 -12.83
C ALA A 285 -8.25 -23.89 -12.00
N ARG A 286 -9.58 -23.98 -12.04
CA ARG A 286 -10.32 -25.06 -11.35
C ARG A 286 -9.94 -26.45 -11.84
N GLY A 287 -9.58 -26.60 -13.12
CA GLY A 287 -9.03 -27.85 -13.67
C GLY A 287 -7.78 -28.27 -12.90
N PHE A 288 -6.73 -27.42 -12.92
CA PHE A 288 -5.47 -27.69 -12.21
C PHE A 288 -5.67 -27.90 -10.70
N LEU A 289 -6.52 -27.09 -10.06
CA LEU A 289 -6.80 -27.22 -8.62
C LEU A 289 -7.46 -28.56 -8.27
N ARG A 290 -8.37 -29.08 -9.09
CA ARG A 290 -9.00 -30.39 -8.86
C ARG A 290 -7.98 -31.53 -8.98
N GLU A 291 -7.05 -31.40 -9.92
CA GLU A 291 -5.96 -32.36 -10.16
C GLU A 291 -4.82 -32.24 -9.15
N GLY A 292 -4.75 -31.17 -8.35
CA GLY A 292 -3.64 -30.90 -7.45
C GLY A 292 -2.35 -30.55 -8.21
N GLN A 293 -2.48 -29.90 -9.37
CA GLN A 293 -1.35 -29.49 -10.20
C GLN A 293 -0.91 -28.07 -9.86
N ASP A 294 0.40 -27.85 -9.77
CA ASP A 294 1.01 -26.53 -9.62
C ASP A 294 0.87 -25.72 -10.91
N PHE A 295 0.57 -24.42 -10.78
CA PHE A 295 0.45 -23.52 -11.94
C PHE A 295 0.71 -22.05 -11.60
N VAL A 296 0.88 -21.24 -12.63
CA VAL A 296 1.05 -19.79 -12.54
C VAL A 296 -0.23 -19.09 -13.01
N TRP A 297 -0.74 -18.17 -12.20
CA TRP A 297 -1.75 -17.19 -12.61
C TRP A 297 -1.05 -15.89 -13.01
N ASN A 298 -0.98 -15.62 -14.32
CA ASN A 298 -0.31 -14.44 -14.85
C ASN A 298 -1.32 -13.38 -15.29
N ALA A 299 -1.41 -12.31 -14.51
CA ALA A 299 -2.20 -11.12 -14.78
C ALA A 299 -1.56 -9.90 -14.09
N THR A 300 -2.16 -8.72 -14.25
CA THR A 300 -1.64 -7.51 -13.59
C THR A 300 -1.91 -7.50 -12.08
N ASN A 301 -3.08 -8.00 -11.63
CA ASN A 301 -3.43 -8.20 -10.22
C ASN A 301 -3.07 -7.01 -9.30
N LEU A 302 -3.44 -5.81 -9.74
CA LEU A 302 -2.96 -4.56 -9.14
C LEU A 302 -3.75 -4.11 -7.91
N SER A 303 -5.01 -4.51 -7.75
CA SER A 303 -5.80 -4.14 -6.57
C SER A 303 -5.87 -5.29 -5.55
N ARG A 304 -5.90 -4.93 -4.26
CA ARG A 304 -6.12 -5.87 -3.15
C ARG A 304 -7.40 -6.69 -3.34
N GLU A 305 -8.47 -6.08 -3.82
CA GLU A 305 -9.75 -6.76 -4.06
C GLU A 305 -9.63 -7.88 -5.11
N LEU A 306 -8.97 -7.61 -6.24
CA LEU A 306 -8.78 -8.61 -7.29
C LEU A 306 -7.94 -9.79 -6.81
N ARG A 307 -6.86 -9.49 -6.07
CA ARG A 307 -6.01 -10.52 -5.46
C ARG A 307 -6.78 -11.34 -4.44
N TRP A 308 -7.55 -10.69 -3.57
CA TRP A 308 -8.36 -11.36 -2.55
C TRP A 308 -9.34 -12.36 -3.16
N GLN A 309 -10.09 -11.97 -4.20
CA GLN A 309 -11.01 -12.89 -4.89
C GLN A 309 -10.30 -14.12 -5.48
N LEU A 310 -9.09 -13.95 -5.99
CA LEU A 310 -8.30 -15.06 -6.53
C LEU A 310 -7.74 -15.93 -5.40
N VAL A 311 -7.13 -15.33 -4.37
CA VAL A 311 -6.64 -16.06 -3.20
C VAL A 311 -7.76 -16.88 -2.55
N ASP A 312 -8.96 -16.32 -2.45
CA ASP A 312 -10.16 -17.02 -1.96
C ASP A 312 -10.48 -18.26 -2.80
N LEU A 313 -10.53 -18.11 -4.11
CA LEU A 313 -10.76 -19.21 -5.04
C LEU A 313 -9.71 -20.31 -4.87
N LEU A 314 -8.42 -19.94 -4.83
CA LEU A 314 -7.31 -20.90 -4.77
C LEU A 314 -7.30 -21.63 -3.42
N SER A 315 -7.48 -20.89 -2.33
CA SER A 315 -7.39 -21.44 -0.97
C SER A 315 -8.59 -22.33 -0.63
N ALA A 316 -9.74 -22.15 -1.28
CA ALA A 316 -10.88 -23.05 -1.16
C ALA A 316 -10.61 -24.47 -1.70
N TYR A 317 -9.52 -24.67 -2.44
CA TYR A 317 -9.03 -25.98 -2.90
C TYR A 317 -7.77 -26.43 -2.15
N ASP A 318 -7.48 -25.84 -0.98
CA ASP A 318 -6.28 -26.11 -0.17
C ASP A 318 -4.96 -25.86 -0.94
N ALA A 319 -4.96 -24.91 -1.87
CA ALA A 319 -3.74 -24.50 -2.56
C ALA A 319 -2.91 -23.53 -1.72
N ARG A 320 -1.58 -23.73 -1.70
CA ARG A 320 -0.65 -22.75 -1.14
C ARG A 320 -0.42 -21.64 -2.15
N VAL A 321 -0.83 -20.43 -1.79
CA VAL A 321 -0.74 -19.26 -2.67
C VAL A 321 0.52 -18.46 -2.36
N ARG A 322 1.37 -18.28 -3.38
CA ARG A 322 2.50 -17.35 -3.38
C ARG A 322 2.20 -16.19 -4.34
N ILE A 323 2.26 -14.95 -3.85
CA ILE A 323 2.15 -13.77 -4.71
C ILE A 323 3.55 -13.27 -5.06
N VAL A 324 3.85 -13.11 -6.34
CA VAL A 324 5.11 -12.54 -6.83
C VAL A 324 4.82 -11.20 -7.48
N TYR A 325 5.18 -10.13 -6.79
CA TYR A 325 5.09 -8.77 -7.28
C TYR A 325 6.34 -8.41 -8.06
N VAL A 326 6.18 -7.89 -9.28
CA VAL A 326 7.30 -7.50 -10.16
C VAL A 326 7.15 -6.05 -10.59
N GLU A 327 8.19 -5.26 -10.36
CA GLU A 327 8.28 -3.84 -10.67
C GLU A 327 9.63 -3.46 -11.28
N VAL A 328 9.63 -2.40 -12.08
CA VAL A 328 10.83 -1.77 -12.66
C VAL A 328 10.69 -0.25 -12.54
N THR A 329 11.76 0.51 -12.78
CA THR A 329 11.70 1.98 -12.81
C THR A 329 10.74 2.48 -13.91
N ARG A 330 10.34 3.75 -13.82
CA ARG A 330 9.49 4.40 -14.82
C ARG A 330 10.05 4.29 -16.23
N GLU A 331 11.32 4.61 -16.41
CA GLU A 331 12.01 4.59 -17.69
C GLU A 331 12.03 3.17 -18.25
N ALA A 332 12.34 2.20 -17.39
CA ALA A 332 12.39 0.79 -17.75
C ALA A 332 11.01 0.25 -18.13
N LEU A 333 9.94 0.63 -17.42
CA LEU A 333 8.57 0.21 -17.69
C LEU A 333 8.12 0.67 -19.08
N TRP A 334 8.34 1.95 -19.39
CA TRP A 334 7.92 2.52 -20.67
C TRP A 334 8.73 1.97 -21.83
N ARG A 335 10.06 1.84 -21.68
CA ARG A 335 10.91 1.19 -22.68
C ARG A 335 10.46 -0.24 -22.95
N GLN A 336 10.27 -1.03 -21.89
CA GLN A 336 9.81 -2.42 -22.02
C GLN A 336 8.41 -2.52 -22.64
N ASN A 337 7.51 -1.57 -22.36
CA ASN A 337 6.19 -1.56 -22.98
C ASN A 337 6.24 -1.27 -24.48
N LEU A 338 7.13 -0.36 -24.91
CA LEU A 338 7.33 -0.04 -26.32
C LEU A 338 7.93 -1.22 -27.11
N ASP A 339 8.77 -2.02 -26.47
CA ASP A 339 9.41 -3.19 -27.08
C ASP A 339 8.49 -4.43 -27.18
N ARG A 340 7.24 -4.36 -26.69
CA ARG A 340 6.27 -5.47 -26.78
C ARG A 340 5.75 -5.62 -28.20
N ASN A 341 5.47 -6.86 -28.62
CA ASN A 341 4.74 -7.15 -29.87
C ASN A 341 3.39 -6.39 -29.96
N ALA A 342 2.72 -6.22 -28.83
CA ALA A 342 1.52 -5.41 -28.68
C ALA A 342 1.70 -4.46 -27.47
N PRO A 343 2.18 -3.23 -27.69
CA PRO A 343 2.31 -2.22 -26.65
C PRO A 343 0.96 -1.86 -26.05
N VAL A 344 0.90 -1.72 -24.72
CA VAL A 344 -0.32 -1.24 -24.06
C VAL A 344 -0.36 0.28 -24.17
N PRO A 345 -1.47 0.90 -24.62
CA PRO A 345 -1.56 2.35 -24.73
C PRO A 345 -1.29 3.04 -23.39
N GLU A 346 -0.56 4.15 -23.43
CA GLU A 346 -0.21 4.93 -22.24
C GLU A 346 -1.43 5.29 -21.36
N PRO A 347 -2.57 5.77 -21.92
CA PRO A 347 -3.76 6.04 -21.11
C PRO A 347 -4.35 4.81 -20.42
N ALA A 348 -4.10 3.59 -20.94
CA ALA A 348 -4.50 2.36 -20.28
C ALA A 348 -3.56 2.02 -19.11
N ILE A 349 -2.25 2.21 -19.25
CA ILE A 349 -1.28 2.04 -18.15
C ILE A 349 -1.54 3.06 -17.04
N GLN A 350 -1.79 4.32 -17.38
CA GLN A 350 -2.12 5.36 -16.39
C GLN A 350 -3.39 4.99 -15.59
N ARG A 351 -4.44 4.47 -16.24
CA ARG A 351 -5.64 3.94 -15.56
C ARG A 351 -5.36 2.70 -14.70
N LEU A 352 -4.36 1.90 -15.04
CA LEU A 352 -3.92 0.78 -14.21
C LEU A 352 -3.20 1.27 -12.95
N MET A 353 -2.43 2.37 -13.07
CA MET A 353 -1.75 3.00 -11.94
C MET A 353 -2.73 3.56 -10.88
N ASP A 354 -3.93 3.97 -11.29
CA ASP A 354 -4.99 4.43 -10.36
C ASP A 354 -5.42 3.39 -9.32
N ARG A 355 -5.13 2.11 -9.58
CA ARG A 355 -5.44 0.98 -8.71
C ARG A 355 -4.20 0.16 -8.35
N TRP A 356 -3.02 0.76 -8.45
CA TRP A 356 -1.74 0.10 -8.24
C TRP A 356 -1.41 -0.02 -6.75
N ASP A 357 -1.87 -1.13 -6.17
CA ASP A 357 -1.65 -1.51 -4.79
C ASP A 357 -0.63 -2.65 -4.71
N VAL A 358 0.41 -2.49 -3.89
CA VAL A 358 1.43 -3.52 -3.69
C VAL A 358 0.89 -4.60 -2.75
N PRO A 359 1.08 -5.90 -3.03
CA PRO A 359 0.64 -6.97 -2.14
C PRO A 359 1.36 -6.91 -0.78
N SER A 360 0.61 -7.08 0.30
CA SER A 360 1.12 -7.15 1.67
C SER A 360 1.28 -8.60 2.15
N PRO A 361 2.18 -8.88 3.14
CA PRO A 361 2.33 -10.21 3.72
C PRO A 361 1.04 -10.87 4.21
N ALA A 362 0.05 -10.07 4.58
CA ALA A 362 -1.25 -10.54 5.09
C ALA A 362 -2.15 -11.15 4.00
N GLU A 363 -1.86 -10.94 2.71
CA GLU A 363 -2.74 -11.36 1.61
C GLU A 363 -2.58 -12.82 1.20
N ALA A 364 -1.42 -13.44 1.45
CA ALA A 364 -1.11 -14.79 1.00
C ALA A 364 -0.17 -15.54 1.95
N HIS A 365 0.04 -16.83 1.69
CA HIS A 365 0.98 -17.66 2.45
C HIS A 365 2.40 -17.10 2.33
N GLU A 366 2.74 -16.60 1.15
CA GLU A 366 4.01 -15.98 0.82
C GLU A 366 3.81 -14.84 -0.17
N VAL A 367 4.56 -13.76 0.04
CA VAL A 367 4.62 -12.62 -0.87
C VAL A 367 6.10 -12.32 -1.14
N GLU A 368 6.45 -12.17 -2.40
CA GLU A 368 7.77 -11.77 -2.85
C GLU A 368 7.69 -10.48 -3.65
N TRP A 369 8.63 -9.56 -3.43
CA TRP A 369 8.75 -8.34 -4.23
C TRP A 369 10.04 -8.39 -5.03
N TRP A 370 9.92 -8.26 -6.34
CA TRP A 370 11.02 -8.25 -7.29
C TRP A 370 11.07 -6.87 -7.95
N VAL A 371 12.12 -6.11 -7.66
CA VAL A 371 12.31 -4.74 -8.14
C VAL A 371 13.55 -4.69 -8.99
N SER A 372 13.39 -4.35 -10.27
CA SER A 372 14.49 -4.26 -11.24
C SER A 372 15.35 -5.53 -11.27
N GLY A 373 14.70 -6.70 -11.23
CA GLY A 373 15.35 -8.02 -11.29
C GLY A 373 15.93 -8.54 -9.98
N LYS A 374 15.76 -7.81 -8.86
CA LYS A 374 16.26 -8.24 -7.54
C LYS A 374 15.10 -8.49 -6.58
N ARG A 375 15.15 -9.59 -5.83
CA ARG A 375 14.24 -9.85 -4.72
C ARG A 375 14.55 -8.88 -3.56
N ILE A 376 13.53 -8.19 -3.08
CA ILE A 376 13.57 -7.24 -1.96
C ILE A 376 12.81 -7.84 -0.78
N MET A 377 13.27 -7.54 0.43
CA MET A 377 12.58 -7.82 1.69
C MET A 377 12.01 -6.50 2.22
N LEU A 378 10.72 -6.50 2.58
CA LEU A 378 10.03 -5.39 3.23
C LEU A 378 9.96 -5.59 4.74
#